data_AF-A0A8H9QXU4-F1
#
_entry.id   AF-A0A8H9QXU4-F1
#
_cell.length_a   1.000
_cell.length_b   1.000
_cell.length_c   1.000
_cell.angle_alpha   90.00
_cell.angle_beta   90.00
_cell.angle_gamma   90.00
#
_symmetry.space_group_name_H-M   'P 1'
#
loop_
_entity.id
_entity.type
_entity.pdbx_description
1 polymer ?
#
loop_
_entity_poly.entity_id
_entity_poly.type
_entity_poly.pdbx_seq_one_letter_code
_entity_poly.pdbx_strand_id
1 'polypeptide(L)'
;MRIIINEIKKLFNLKILLILGLIVFIIWKIFVSYWVEDFPNGSETPTFNLSVEMLKDYGTTMDEKEFEDFKEKSALREKEADEYLKQDKDAQELGIKSYREFRERLGSEKYDEKVEELHSKIYFKDKVYLFWEMGDRESIILSYENPLNRKDLYYSETNKYKRLEELEKGEQPKSILSYVTFSNYNSLITNFSILVVVTLAFIISPIFLRDEKNKVNFLQYSSKTGRKIGSKKVISAMITAFGISTLELIGLFLMYIPNDTLQFWNCSINSRFNYMVSWFDLTFGQYIMLTILVIYIITFVVTSVSLFVSSKVKSYVALIGVQVPILGALIMFLDNIGLNHMTTINYPKYIPLIAYVVFIIISILLIINLLKNEKNRDVLN
;
A
#
# COMPACT_ATOMS: atom_id res chain seq x y z
N MET A 1 32.85 3.29 18.16
CA MET A 1 31.79 4.27 17.85
C MET A 1 32.26 5.42 16.96
N ARG A 2 33.38 6.09 17.25
CA ARG A 2 33.86 7.26 16.45
C ARG A 2 33.95 7.02 14.92
N ILE A 3 34.45 5.85 14.49
CA ILE A 3 34.52 5.49 13.06
C ILE A 3 33.13 5.36 12.43
N ILE A 4 32.18 4.72 13.12
CA ILE A 4 30.81 4.55 12.64
C ILE A 4 30.15 5.91 12.38
N ILE A 5 30.26 6.82 13.35
CA ILE A 5 29.73 8.18 13.22
C ILE A 5 30.35 8.91 12.01
N ASN A 6 31.65 8.74 11.78
CA ASN A 6 32.31 9.36 10.64
C ASN A 6 31.84 8.76 9.29
N GLU A 7 31.61 7.45 9.21
CA GLU A 7 31.05 6.83 8.01
C GLU A 7 29.60 7.30 7.76
N ILE A 8 28.78 7.45 8.80
CA ILE A 8 27.44 8.04 8.69
C ILE A 8 27.54 9.48 8.15
N LYS A 9 28.41 10.32 8.71
CA LYS A 9 28.59 11.71 8.23
C LYS A 9 28.96 11.81 6.75
N LYS A 10 29.66 10.82 6.18
CA LYS A 10 29.97 10.79 4.75
C LYS A 10 28.72 10.61 3.87
N LEU A 11 27.67 9.99 4.39
CA LEU A 11 26.39 9.78 3.72
C LEU A 11 25.54 11.06 3.75
N PHE A 12 25.71 11.91 4.76
CA PHE A 12 24.94 13.13 4.97
C PHE A 12 25.75 14.41 4.70
N ASN A 13 26.17 14.61 3.44
CA ASN A 13 26.68 15.92 3.03
C ASN A 13 25.59 16.75 2.34
N LEU A 14 25.74 18.08 2.34
CA LEU A 14 24.71 18.99 1.82
C LEU A 14 24.30 18.68 0.37
N LYS A 15 25.25 18.32 -0.50
CA LYS A 15 24.96 17.97 -1.90
C LYS A 15 24.09 16.71 -2.00
N ILE A 16 24.41 15.68 -1.22
CA ILE A 16 23.63 14.43 -1.18
C ILE A 16 22.23 14.71 -0.62
N LEU A 17 22.14 15.53 0.43
CA LEU A 17 20.84 15.88 1.04
C LEU A 17 19.94 16.65 0.08
N LEU A 18 20.48 17.60 -0.68
CA LEU A 18 19.72 18.33 -1.70
C LEU A 18 19.21 17.41 -2.81
N ILE A 19 20.06 16.50 -3.30
CA ILE A 19 19.66 15.53 -4.34
C ILE A 19 18.66 14.52 -3.78
N LEU A 20 18.87 14.03 -2.56
CA LEU A 20 17.94 13.13 -1.89
C LEU A 20 16.58 13.79 -1.69
N GLY A 21 16.54 15.05 -1.26
CA GLY A 21 15.30 15.82 -1.14
C GLY A 21 14.56 15.96 -2.48
N LEU A 22 15.29 16.21 -3.57
CA LEU A 22 14.71 16.25 -4.91
C LEU A 22 14.17 14.87 -5.35
N ILE A 23 14.91 13.79 -5.10
CA ILE A 23 14.47 12.42 -5.38
C ILE A 23 13.20 12.10 -4.59
N VAL A 24 13.19 12.40 -3.29
CA VAL A 24 12.02 12.18 -2.43
C VAL A 24 10.82 12.94 -2.96
N PHE A 25 10.98 14.22 -3.31
CA PHE A 25 9.91 15.04 -3.86
C PHE A 25 9.35 14.46 -5.18
N ILE A 26 10.22 14.08 -6.11
CA ILE A 26 9.80 13.54 -7.42
C ILE A 26 9.07 12.21 -7.24
N ILE A 27 9.65 11.27 -6.48
CA ILE A 27 9.06 9.95 -6.28
C ILE A 27 7.76 10.05 -5.47
N TRP A 28 7.71 10.94 -4.48
CA TRP A 28 6.49 11.26 -3.75
C TRP A 28 5.38 11.71 -4.70
N LYS A 29 5.65 12.70 -5.56
CA LYS A 29 4.64 13.23 -6.49
C LYS A 29 4.20 12.25 -7.57
N ILE A 30 5.06 11.31 -7.98
CA ILE A 30 4.69 10.32 -9.00
C ILE A 30 3.89 9.16 -8.40
N PHE A 31 4.30 8.66 -7.22
CA PHE A 31 3.80 7.38 -6.72
C PHE A 31 2.94 7.49 -5.45
N VAL A 32 3.16 8.50 -4.61
CA VAL A 32 2.58 8.54 -3.25
C VAL A 32 1.49 9.60 -3.11
N SER A 33 1.68 10.79 -3.66
CA SER A 33 0.82 11.95 -3.37
C SER A 33 -0.65 11.72 -3.67
N TYR A 34 -0.98 11.04 -4.77
CA TYR A 34 -2.36 10.75 -5.15
C TYR A 34 -3.15 10.04 -4.03
N TRP A 35 -2.53 9.05 -3.41
CA TRP A 35 -3.17 8.23 -2.38
C TRP A 35 -3.38 8.98 -1.05
N VAL A 36 -2.67 10.11 -0.87
CA VAL A 36 -2.78 10.96 0.31
C VAL A 36 -3.65 12.18 0.03
N GLU A 37 -3.29 12.97 -0.98
CA GLU A 37 -3.83 14.30 -1.26
C GLU A 37 -5.23 14.24 -1.90
N ASP A 38 -5.56 13.19 -2.66
CA ASP A 38 -6.82 13.09 -3.41
C ASP A 38 -7.83 12.13 -2.75
N PHE A 39 -7.51 11.53 -1.60
CA PHE A 39 -8.39 10.58 -0.93
C PHE A 39 -9.36 11.25 0.06
N PRO A 40 -10.64 10.81 0.13
CA PRO A 40 -11.30 9.89 -0.80
C PRO A 40 -11.61 10.59 -2.13
N ASN A 41 -11.41 9.90 -3.26
CA ASN A 41 -11.54 10.52 -4.57
C ASN A 41 -12.94 10.27 -5.19
N GLY A 42 -13.47 11.27 -5.89
CA GLY A 42 -14.59 11.13 -6.84
C GLY A 42 -15.76 10.27 -6.36
N SER A 43 -15.98 9.14 -7.06
CA SER A 43 -17.06 8.20 -6.81
C SER A 43 -16.86 7.33 -5.56
N GLU A 44 -15.67 7.31 -4.97
CA GLU A 44 -15.36 6.54 -3.76
C GLU A 44 -15.71 7.31 -2.47
N THR A 45 -15.86 8.63 -2.55
CA THR A 45 -16.21 9.49 -1.41
C THR A 45 -17.50 9.06 -0.70
N PRO A 46 -18.61 8.73 -1.40
CA PRO A 46 -19.84 8.28 -0.76
C PRO A 46 -19.65 6.95 -0.01
N THR A 47 -18.89 6.00 -0.57
CA THR A 47 -18.59 4.72 0.09
C THR A 47 -17.78 4.94 1.36
N PHE A 48 -16.76 5.80 1.31
CA PHE A 48 -15.97 6.15 2.48
C PHE A 48 -16.85 6.81 3.56
N ASN A 49 -17.61 7.83 3.21
CA ASN A 49 -18.49 8.55 4.14
C ASN A 49 -19.53 7.61 4.77
N LEU A 50 -20.10 6.71 3.99
CA LEU A 50 -21.06 5.71 4.47
C LEU A 50 -20.40 4.73 5.45
N SER A 51 -19.16 4.32 5.19
CA SER A 51 -18.42 3.50 6.16
C SER A 51 -18.09 4.26 7.46
N VAL A 52 -17.86 5.58 7.40
CA VAL A 52 -17.68 6.43 8.58
C VAL A 52 -18.99 6.56 9.37
N GLU A 53 -20.13 6.74 8.69
CA GLU A 53 -21.47 6.75 9.29
C GLU A 53 -21.75 5.43 10.01
N MET A 54 -21.52 4.29 9.32
CA MET A 54 -21.67 2.96 9.90
C MET A 54 -20.76 2.73 11.11
N LEU A 55 -19.51 3.22 11.07
CA LEU A 55 -18.60 3.11 12.21
C LEU A 55 -19.14 3.86 13.43
N LYS A 56 -19.73 5.03 13.21
CA LYS A 56 -20.30 5.87 14.26
C LYS A 56 -21.57 5.27 14.84
N ASP A 57 -22.44 4.74 13.99
CA ASP A 57 -23.76 4.26 14.36
C ASP A 57 -23.73 2.84 14.95
N TYR A 58 -22.87 1.97 14.44
CA TYR A 58 -22.83 0.52 14.75
C TYR A 58 -21.50 0.06 15.37
N GLY A 59 -20.47 0.90 15.38
CA GLY A 59 -19.13 0.51 15.81
C GLY A 59 -18.40 -0.31 14.75
N THR A 60 -17.51 -1.23 15.15
CA THR A 60 -16.58 -1.91 14.20
C THR A 60 -17.22 -3.00 13.34
N THR A 61 -18.44 -3.41 13.70
CA THR A 61 -19.21 -4.51 13.12
C THR A 61 -20.67 -4.12 13.06
N MET A 62 -21.41 -4.62 12.07
CA MET A 62 -22.86 -4.41 11.94
C MET A 62 -23.58 -5.75 12.15
N ASP A 63 -24.41 -5.83 13.18
CA ASP A 63 -25.27 -6.99 13.46
C ASP A 63 -26.59 -6.95 12.66
N GLU A 64 -27.44 -7.97 12.84
CA GLU A 64 -28.70 -8.07 12.12
C GLU A 64 -29.69 -6.94 12.43
N LYS A 65 -29.75 -6.46 13.67
CA LYS A 65 -30.65 -5.37 14.05
C LYS A 65 -30.16 -4.03 13.49
N GLU A 66 -28.85 -3.81 13.57
CA GLU A 66 -28.17 -2.67 12.98
C GLU A 66 -28.31 -2.66 11.46
N PHE A 67 -28.30 -3.83 10.84
CA PHE A 67 -28.57 -3.98 9.41
C PHE A 67 -30.01 -3.61 9.02
N GLU A 68 -31.01 -3.99 9.83
CA GLU A 68 -32.39 -3.54 9.60
C GLU A 68 -32.50 -2.02 9.74
N ASP A 69 -31.87 -1.40 10.75
CA ASP A 69 -31.78 0.06 10.87
C ASP A 69 -31.11 0.70 9.63
N PHE A 70 -30.04 0.09 9.12
CA PHE A 70 -29.38 0.55 7.89
C PHE A 70 -30.31 0.50 6.68
N LYS A 71 -31.13 -0.54 6.54
CA LYS A 71 -32.15 -0.65 5.47
C LYS A 71 -33.23 0.41 5.62
N GLU A 72 -33.72 0.66 6.83
CA GLU A 72 -34.71 1.70 7.10
C GLU A 72 -34.16 3.09 6.73
N LYS A 73 -32.94 3.41 7.15
CA LYS A 73 -32.24 4.65 6.75
C LYS A 73 -32.08 4.74 5.24
N SER A 74 -31.72 3.64 4.58
CA SER A 74 -31.55 3.60 3.12
C SER A 74 -32.88 3.85 2.39
N ALA A 75 -34.00 3.32 2.89
CA ALA A 75 -35.32 3.59 2.34
C ALA A 75 -35.77 5.05 2.52
N LEU A 76 -35.31 5.73 3.57
CA LEU A 76 -35.53 7.18 3.73
C LEU A 76 -34.73 7.98 2.69
N ARG A 77 -33.45 7.62 2.46
CA ARG A 77 -32.62 8.25 1.43
C ARG A 77 -33.18 8.04 0.02
N GLU A 78 -33.76 6.87 -0.25
CA GLU A 78 -34.44 6.59 -1.53
C GLU A 78 -35.61 7.56 -1.77
N LYS A 79 -36.39 7.88 -0.74
CA LYS A 79 -37.48 8.87 -0.85
C LYS A 79 -36.97 10.27 -1.19
N GLU A 80 -35.82 10.67 -0.64
CA GLU A 80 -35.19 11.94 -1.02
C GLU A 80 -34.76 11.94 -2.49
N ALA A 81 -34.27 10.80 -3.00
CA ALA A 81 -33.90 10.67 -4.41
C ALA A 81 -35.14 10.71 -5.33
N ASP A 82 -36.24 10.11 -4.90
CA ASP A 82 -37.54 10.22 -5.58
C ASP A 82 -38.03 11.67 -5.61
N GLU A 83 -37.91 12.40 -4.50
CA GLU A 83 -38.30 13.82 -4.42
C GLU A 83 -37.45 14.69 -5.34
N TYR A 84 -36.15 14.41 -5.43
CA TYR A 84 -35.27 15.08 -6.38
C TYR A 84 -35.74 14.86 -7.83
N LEU A 85 -35.96 13.60 -8.24
CA LEU A 85 -36.39 13.27 -9.61
C LEU A 85 -37.75 13.86 -9.96
N LYS A 86 -38.67 13.93 -8.99
CA LYS A 86 -39.97 14.59 -9.18
C LYS A 86 -39.86 16.09 -9.42
N GLN A 87 -38.78 16.75 -8.99
CA GLN A 87 -38.56 18.18 -9.18
C GLN A 87 -37.69 18.49 -10.41
N ASP A 88 -36.92 17.52 -10.88
CA ASP A 88 -36.04 17.69 -12.04
C ASP A 88 -36.82 17.68 -13.37
N LYS A 89 -36.59 18.71 -14.20
CA LYS A 89 -37.33 18.88 -15.46
C LYS A 89 -37.06 17.77 -16.47
N ASP A 90 -35.80 17.34 -16.58
CA ASP A 90 -35.39 16.35 -17.57
C ASP A 90 -35.93 14.97 -17.16
N ALA A 91 -35.92 14.66 -15.85
CA ALA A 91 -36.59 13.48 -15.32
C ALA A 91 -38.12 13.49 -15.56
N GLN A 92 -38.78 14.63 -15.34
CA GLN A 92 -40.22 14.80 -15.62
C GLN A 92 -40.56 14.58 -17.10
N GLU A 93 -39.76 15.12 -18.03
CA GLU A 93 -39.95 14.94 -19.47
C GLU A 93 -39.79 13.47 -19.90
N LEU A 94 -38.89 12.73 -19.25
CA LEU A 94 -38.69 11.29 -19.47
C LEU A 94 -39.73 10.42 -18.76
N GLY A 95 -40.57 11.03 -17.91
CA GLY A 95 -41.58 10.36 -17.11
C GLY A 95 -41.04 9.59 -15.92
N ILE A 96 -39.77 9.81 -15.55
CA ILE A 96 -39.06 9.11 -14.47
C ILE A 96 -39.44 9.72 -13.13
N LYS A 97 -40.09 8.95 -12.25
CA LYS A 97 -40.67 9.48 -10.99
C LYS A 97 -40.03 8.95 -9.72
N SER A 98 -39.16 7.94 -9.83
CA SER A 98 -38.48 7.33 -8.70
C SER A 98 -37.07 6.90 -9.06
N TYR A 99 -36.24 6.76 -8.03
CA TYR A 99 -34.89 6.22 -8.13
C TYR A 99 -34.89 4.81 -8.75
N ARG A 100 -35.87 3.97 -8.38
CA ARG A 100 -36.02 2.62 -8.94
C ARG A 100 -36.29 2.63 -10.44
N GLU A 101 -37.22 3.48 -10.89
CA GLU A 101 -37.51 3.62 -12.32
C GLU A 101 -36.28 4.15 -13.08
N PHE A 102 -35.58 5.12 -12.49
CA PHE A 102 -34.36 5.67 -13.06
C PHE A 102 -33.27 4.60 -13.25
N ARG A 103 -33.02 3.78 -12.21
CA ARG A 103 -32.06 2.67 -12.25
C ARG A 103 -32.47 1.57 -13.23
N GLU A 104 -33.75 1.22 -13.28
CA GLU A 104 -34.28 0.23 -14.22
C GLU A 104 -34.05 0.65 -15.66
N ARG A 105 -34.30 1.94 -15.98
CA ARG A 105 -34.06 2.46 -17.33
C ARG A 105 -32.59 2.51 -17.70
N LEU A 106 -31.71 2.90 -16.78
CA LEU A 106 -30.26 2.85 -16.99
C LEU A 106 -29.74 1.41 -17.19
N GLY A 107 -30.33 0.44 -16.49
CA GLY A 107 -29.99 -0.98 -16.61
C GLY A 107 -30.65 -1.69 -17.79
N SER A 108 -31.46 -1.00 -18.59
CA SER A 108 -32.18 -1.62 -19.71
C SER A 108 -31.23 -2.04 -20.83
N GLU A 109 -31.51 -3.18 -21.48
CA GLU A 109 -30.77 -3.60 -22.69
C GLU A 109 -30.92 -2.58 -23.84
N LYS A 110 -32.00 -1.80 -23.84
CA LYS A 110 -32.23 -0.76 -24.82
C LYS A 110 -31.62 0.54 -24.32
N TYR A 111 -30.51 0.93 -24.96
CA TYR A 111 -29.87 2.21 -24.75
C TYR A 111 -30.85 3.38 -25.01
N ASP A 112 -30.98 4.27 -24.03
CA ASP A 112 -31.74 5.50 -24.12
C ASP A 112 -30.82 6.70 -23.85
N GLU A 113 -30.43 7.39 -24.92
CA GLU A 113 -29.50 8.52 -24.88
C GLU A 113 -29.94 9.60 -23.90
N LYS A 114 -31.25 9.87 -23.80
CA LYS A 114 -31.74 10.92 -22.89
C LYS A 114 -31.66 10.52 -21.43
N VAL A 115 -31.82 9.24 -21.13
CA VAL A 115 -31.66 8.71 -19.77
C VAL A 115 -30.18 8.78 -19.35
N GLU A 116 -29.26 8.50 -20.28
CA GLU A 116 -27.82 8.68 -20.04
C GLU A 116 -27.41 10.14 -19.89
N GLU A 117 -28.01 11.06 -20.64
CA GLU A 117 -27.81 12.51 -20.46
C GLU A 117 -28.28 12.95 -19.07
N LEU A 118 -29.45 12.48 -18.63
CA LEU A 118 -29.96 12.73 -17.28
C LEU A 118 -29.00 12.17 -16.21
N HIS A 119 -28.52 10.95 -16.38
CA HIS A 119 -27.52 10.33 -15.50
C HIS A 119 -26.24 11.15 -15.43
N SER A 120 -25.68 11.52 -16.58
CA SER A 120 -24.46 12.33 -16.65
C SER A 120 -24.66 13.69 -15.98
N LYS A 121 -25.81 14.32 -16.20
CA LYS A 121 -26.19 15.57 -15.54
C LYS A 121 -26.22 15.41 -14.02
N ILE A 122 -26.99 14.45 -13.49
CA ILE A 122 -27.14 14.24 -12.04
C ILE A 122 -25.78 13.94 -11.40
N TYR A 123 -25.01 13.02 -11.98
CA TYR A 123 -23.79 12.48 -11.36
C TYR A 123 -22.58 13.42 -11.51
N PHE A 124 -22.41 14.08 -12.66
CA PHE A 124 -21.18 14.81 -12.98
C PHE A 124 -21.35 16.31 -13.13
N LYS A 125 -22.50 16.78 -13.65
CA LYS A 125 -22.75 18.22 -13.85
C LYS A 125 -23.28 18.87 -12.58
N ASP A 126 -24.37 18.32 -12.05
CA ASP A 126 -25.06 18.82 -10.86
C ASP A 126 -24.44 18.23 -9.58
N LYS A 127 -23.67 17.14 -9.71
CA LYS A 127 -22.90 16.48 -8.63
C LYS A 127 -23.78 16.14 -7.43
N VAL A 128 -24.93 15.55 -7.70
CA VAL A 128 -25.90 15.17 -6.67
C VAL A 128 -25.44 13.88 -5.98
N TYR A 129 -24.63 14.03 -4.94
CA TYR A 129 -23.99 12.92 -4.21
C TYR A 129 -24.96 11.86 -3.68
N LEU A 130 -26.22 12.22 -3.44
CA LEU A 130 -27.26 11.28 -3.00
C LEU A 130 -27.38 10.06 -3.93
N PHE A 131 -27.27 10.22 -5.25
CA PHE A 131 -27.41 9.09 -6.19
C PHE A 131 -26.21 8.15 -6.18
N TRP A 132 -25.01 8.67 -5.90
CA TRP A 132 -23.84 7.83 -5.65
C TRP A 132 -23.98 7.06 -4.32
N GLU A 133 -24.40 7.75 -3.26
CA GLU A 133 -24.67 7.14 -1.95
C GLU A 133 -25.73 6.03 -2.05
N MET A 134 -26.79 6.23 -2.83
CA MET A 134 -27.83 5.22 -3.06
C MET A 134 -27.26 3.95 -3.69
N GLY A 135 -26.41 4.08 -4.70
CA GLY A 135 -25.72 2.93 -5.30
C GLY A 135 -24.85 2.16 -4.29
N ASP A 136 -24.17 2.88 -3.40
CA ASP A 136 -23.34 2.27 -2.35
C ASP A 136 -24.18 1.58 -1.28
N ARG A 137 -25.29 2.19 -0.86
CA ARG A 137 -26.26 1.57 0.06
C ARG A 137 -26.82 0.26 -0.51
N GLU A 138 -27.19 0.26 -1.80
CA GLU A 138 -27.61 -0.96 -2.50
C GLU A 138 -26.51 -2.02 -2.50
N SER A 139 -25.26 -1.64 -2.80
CA SER A 139 -24.13 -2.58 -2.79
C SER A 139 -23.88 -3.17 -1.41
N ILE A 140 -24.01 -2.39 -0.33
CA ILE A 140 -23.84 -2.85 1.05
C ILE A 140 -24.97 -3.82 1.43
N ILE A 141 -26.23 -3.47 1.13
CA ILE A 141 -27.39 -4.34 1.37
C ILE A 141 -27.22 -5.68 0.66
N LEU A 142 -26.92 -5.64 -0.64
CA LEU A 142 -26.69 -6.85 -1.44
C LEU A 142 -25.54 -7.70 -0.88
N SER A 143 -24.46 -7.07 -0.42
CA SER A 143 -23.28 -7.76 0.14
C SER A 143 -23.57 -8.41 1.51
N TYR A 144 -24.46 -7.80 2.29
CA TYR A 144 -24.90 -8.35 3.57
C TYR A 144 -25.88 -9.52 3.37
N GLU A 145 -26.90 -9.34 2.52
CA GLU A 145 -27.96 -10.32 2.27
C GLU A 145 -27.48 -11.54 1.48
N ASN A 146 -26.48 -11.38 0.62
CA ASN A 146 -25.94 -12.46 -0.21
C ASN A 146 -24.49 -12.85 0.18
N PRO A 147 -24.30 -13.54 1.32
CA PRO A 147 -23.00 -14.12 1.71
C PRO A 147 -22.30 -14.91 0.62
N LEU A 148 -23.10 -15.55 -0.23
CA LEU A 148 -22.69 -16.56 -1.20
C LEU A 148 -22.04 -15.95 -2.46
N ASN A 149 -22.20 -14.64 -2.72
CA ASN A 149 -21.53 -13.99 -3.87
C ASN A 149 -20.01 -14.10 -3.80
N ARG A 150 -19.42 -14.26 -2.59
CA ARG A 150 -17.98 -14.53 -2.44
C ARG A 150 -17.60 -15.98 -2.73
N LYS A 151 -18.54 -16.94 -2.62
CA LYS A 151 -18.26 -18.38 -2.80
C LYS A 151 -18.18 -18.79 -4.26
N ASP A 152 -18.97 -18.17 -5.13
CA ASP A 152 -19.02 -18.51 -6.56
C ASP A 152 -17.70 -18.20 -7.28
N LEU A 153 -16.96 -17.18 -6.81
CA LEU A 153 -15.64 -16.79 -7.34
C LEU A 153 -14.53 -17.82 -7.08
N TYR A 154 -14.69 -18.70 -6.08
CA TYR A 154 -13.62 -19.57 -5.58
C TYR A 154 -14.01 -21.05 -5.48
N TYR A 155 -15.17 -21.43 -6.02
CA TYR A 155 -15.75 -22.76 -5.91
C TYR A 155 -14.83 -23.88 -6.44
N SER A 156 -13.92 -23.57 -7.38
CA SER A 156 -12.96 -24.52 -7.95
C SER A 156 -11.72 -24.80 -7.09
N GLU A 157 -11.46 -24.03 -6.03
CA GLU A 157 -10.25 -24.16 -5.20
C GLU A 157 -10.56 -24.50 -3.73
N THR A 158 -10.40 -25.78 -3.37
CA THR A 158 -10.82 -26.35 -2.09
C THR A 158 -10.32 -25.59 -0.85
N ASN A 159 -9.10 -25.04 -0.87
CA ASN A 159 -8.55 -24.33 0.29
C ASN A 159 -9.08 -22.90 0.43
N LYS A 160 -9.31 -22.20 -0.67
CA LYS A 160 -9.89 -20.84 -0.66
C LYS A 160 -11.33 -20.89 -0.18
N TYR A 161 -12.10 -21.86 -0.69
CA TYR A 161 -13.46 -22.11 -0.26
C TYR A 161 -13.57 -22.43 1.24
N LYS A 162 -12.71 -23.31 1.77
CA LYS A 162 -12.65 -23.62 3.21
C LYS A 162 -12.43 -22.38 4.07
N ARG A 163 -11.54 -21.46 3.65
CA ARG A 163 -11.28 -20.22 4.37
C ARG A 163 -12.49 -19.29 4.36
N LEU A 164 -13.20 -19.20 3.25
CA LEU A 164 -14.45 -18.44 3.20
C LEU A 164 -15.49 -19.02 4.16
N GLU A 165 -15.70 -20.34 4.16
CA GLU A 165 -16.62 -20.97 5.11
C GLU A 165 -16.24 -20.78 6.58
N GLU A 166 -14.95 -20.74 6.89
CA GLU A 166 -14.45 -20.43 8.22
C GLU A 166 -14.80 -18.98 8.61
N LEU A 167 -14.53 -18.02 7.73
CA LEU A 167 -14.81 -16.60 7.97
C LEU A 167 -16.31 -16.36 8.19
N GLU A 168 -17.16 -17.00 7.38
CA GLU A 168 -18.62 -16.88 7.45
C GLU A 168 -19.21 -17.33 8.80
N LYS A 169 -18.51 -18.17 9.56
CA LYS A 169 -18.92 -18.59 10.91
C LYS A 169 -18.53 -17.60 12.01
N GLY A 170 -17.67 -16.64 11.71
CA GLY A 170 -17.16 -15.67 12.66
C GLY A 170 -17.76 -14.26 12.49
N GLU A 171 -17.27 -13.34 13.31
CA GLU A 171 -17.69 -11.92 13.29
C GLU A 171 -16.95 -11.09 12.23
N GLN A 172 -15.86 -11.62 11.65
CA GLN A 172 -15.01 -10.89 10.69
C GLN A 172 -15.77 -10.33 9.48
N PRO A 173 -16.67 -11.09 8.83
CA PRO A 173 -17.43 -10.60 7.68
C PRO A 173 -18.39 -9.46 8.00
N LYS A 174 -18.83 -9.34 9.26
CA LYS A 174 -19.73 -8.27 9.72
C LYS A 174 -19.01 -6.94 9.91
N SER A 175 -17.69 -6.92 9.81
CA SER A 175 -16.93 -5.68 9.97
C SER A 175 -17.31 -4.66 8.91
N ILE A 176 -17.33 -3.38 9.29
CA ILE A 176 -17.79 -2.27 8.44
C ILE A 176 -16.70 -1.70 7.52
N LEU A 177 -15.47 -2.24 7.56
CA LEU A 177 -14.36 -1.76 6.74
C LEU A 177 -14.67 -1.87 5.24
N SER A 178 -14.74 -0.73 4.55
CA SER A 178 -14.97 -0.68 3.11
C SER A 178 -13.72 -1.03 2.30
N TYR A 179 -13.93 -1.52 1.08
CA TYR A 179 -12.86 -1.74 0.11
C TYR A 179 -12.08 -0.46 -0.19
N VAL A 180 -12.74 0.71 -0.17
CA VAL A 180 -12.12 2.02 -0.45
C VAL A 180 -11.00 2.32 0.55
N THR A 181 -11.29 2.20 1.85
CA THR A 181 -10.29 2.43 2.91
C THR A 181 -9.13 1.44 2.83
N PHE A 182 -9.45 0.15 2.65
CA PHE A 182 -8.43 -0.89 2.60
C PHE A 182 -7.54 -0.77 1.35
N SER A 183 -8.15 -0.59 0.17
CA SER A 183 -7.44 -0.51 -1.12
C SER A 183 -6.58 0.74 -1.20
N ASN A 184 -7.07 1.90 -0.75
CA ASN A 184 -6.28 3.12 -0.69
C ASN A 184 -5.02 2.91 0.15
N TYR A 185 -5.15 2.38 1.37
CA TYR A 185 -3.98 2.12 2.22
C TYR A 185 -3.01 1.11 1.59
N ASN A 186 -3.53 0.00 1.06
CA ASN A 186 -2.71 -1.04 0.45
C ASN A 186 -1.91 -0.51 -0.76
N SER A 187 -2.56 0.29 -1.61
CA SER A 187 -1.92 0.96 -2.73
C SER A 187 -0.94 2.04 -2.26
N LEU A 188 -1.28 2.83 -1.24
CA LEU A 188 -0.40 3.83 -0.64
C LEU A 188 0.90 3.20 -0.15
N ILE A 189 0.82 2.17 0.70
CA ILE A 189 2.00 1.57 1.32
C ILE A 189 2.87 0.81 0.29
N THR A 190 2.24 0.19 -0.71
CA THR A 190 2.95 -0.47 -1.82
C THR A 190 3.71 0.55 -2.66
N ASN A 191 3.08 1.65 -3.06
CA ASN A 191 3.75 2.71 -3.82
C ASN A 191 4.81 3.45 -2.99
N PHE A 192 4.54 3.70 -1.71
CA PHE A 192 5.52 4.26 -0.78
C PHE A 192 6.77 3.37 -0.64
N SER A 193 6.64 2.05 -0.78
CA SER A 193 7.81 1.18 -0.76
C SER A 193 8.82 1.50 -1.87
N ILE A 194 8.36 1.99 -3.03
CA ILE A 194 9.22 2.43 -4.15
C ILE A 194 10.09 3.61 -3.70
N LEU A 195 9.52 4.57 -2.97
CA LEU A 195 10.24 5.68 -2.37
C LEU A 195 11.37 5.16 -1.49
N VAL A 196 11.06 4.28 -0.54
CA VAL A 196 12.06 3.67 0.37
C VAL A 196 13.15 2.94 -0.41
N VAL A 197 12.81 2.15 -1.43
CA VAL A 197 13.80 1.42 -2.24
C VAL A 197 14.75 2.41 -2.93
N VAL A 198 14.22 3.44 -3.58
CA VAL A 198 15.02 4.40 -4.36
C VAL A 198 15.90 5.27 -3.46
N THR A 199 15.38 5.75 -2.34
CA THR A 199 16.11 6.63 -1.41
C THR A 199 17.27 5.88 -0.75
N LEU A 200 17.02 4.64 -0.29
CA LEU A 200 18.05 3.78 0.28
C LEU A 200 19.13 3.40 -0.75
N ALA A 201 18.71 3.05 -1.96
CA ALA A 201 19.65 2.76 -3.05
C ALA A 201 20.57 3.95 -3.32
N PHE A 202 20.00 5.15 -3.44
CA PHE A 202 20.77 6.36 -3.70
C PHE A 202 21.77 6.66 -2.59
N ILE A 203 21.34 6.61 -1.32
CA ILE A 203 22.19 7.05 -0.21
C ILE A 203 23.26 6.02 0.16
N ILE A 204 22.97 4.72 0.09
CA ILE A 204 23.88 3.66 0.54
C ILE A 204 24.91 3.30 -0.53
N SER A 205 24.52 3.30 -1.81
CA SER A 205 25.37 2.80 -2.91
C SER A 205 26.74 3.46 -3.08
N PRO A 206 26.97 4.74 -2.72
CA PRO A 206 28.30 5.33 -2.82
C PRO A 206 29.32 4.84 -1.78
N ILE A 207 28.92 4.10 -0.74
CA ILE A 207 29.73 3.94 0.49
C ILE A 207 31.07 3.19 0.31
N PHE A 208 31.13 2.15 -0.52
CA PHE A 208 32.40 1.48 -0.86
C PHE A 208 33.02 2.08 -2.13
N LEU A 209 32.20 2.37 -3.13
CA LEU A 209 32.64 2.94 -4.41
C LEU A 209 33.40 4.28 -4.26
N ARG A 210 33.00 5.14 -3.32
CA ARG A 210 33.69 6.43 -3.10
C ARG A 210 35.12 6.23 -2.61
N ASP A 211 35.34 5.27 -1.73
CA ASP A 211 36.68 4.97 -1.20
C ASP A 211 37.56 4.31 -2.26
N GLU A 212 36.99 3.46 -3.12
CA GLU A 212 37.65 2.87 -4.28
C GLU A 212 38.09 3.94 -5.29
N LYS A 213 37.20 4.89 -5.62
CA LYS A 213 37.50 5.97 -6.56
C LYS A 213 38.59 6.90 -6.06
N ASN A 214 38.58 7.20 -4.76
CA ASN A 214 39.55 8.09 -4.13
C ASN A 214 40.82 7.35 -3.67
N LYS A 215 40.95 6.04 -3.96
CA LYS A 215 42.08 5.19 -3.57
C LYS A 215 42.36 5.18 -2.06
N VAL A 216 41.33 5.45 -1.26
CA VAL A 216 41.37 5.39 0.20
C VAL A 216 41.45 3.93 0.66
N ASN A 217 40.86 3.01 -0.11
CA ASN A 217 40.92 1.56 0.09
C ASN A 217 42.36 1.04 0.29
N PHE A 218 43.36 1.56 -0.43
CA PHE A 218 44.77 1.15 -0.27
C PHE A 218 45.30 1.42 1.14
N LEU A 219 44.95 2.57 1.74
CA LEU A 219 45.29 2.91 3.12
C LEU A 219 44.51 2.06 4.14
N GLN A 220 43.30 1.62 3.77
CA GLN A 220 42.49 0.75 4.61
C GLN A 220 43.08 -0.67 4.65
N TYR A 221 43.52 -1.20 3.50
CA TYR A 221 44.04 -2.57 3.41
C TYR A 221 45.47 -2.71 3.95
N SER A 222 46.24 -1.63 4.05
CA SER A 222 47.60 -1.65 4.60
C SER A 222 47.67 -1.69 6.14
N SER A 223 46.54 -1.56 6.85
CA SER A 223 46.53 -1.56 8.33
C SER A 223 45.52 -2.53 8.95
N LYS A 224 45.85 -3.07 10.14
CA LYS A 224 44.96 -3.97 10.90
C LYS A 224 43.62 -3.31 11.25
N THR A 225 43.64 -2.02 11.56
CA THR A 225 42.44 -1.22 11.87
C THR A 225 41.63 -0.94 10.61
N GLY A 226 42.30 -0.62 9.49
CA GLY A 226 41.66 -0.35 8.22
C GLY A 226 40.92 -1.57 7.65
N ARG A 227 41.46 -2.78 7.80
CA ARG A 227 40.78 -4.04 7.42
C ARG A 227 39.47 -4.31 8.19
N LYS A 228 39.23 -3.62 9.32
CA LYS A 228 37.96 -3.71 10.06
C LYS A 228 36.93 -2.66 9.61
N ILE A 229 37.30 -1.70 8.75
CA ILE A 229 36.41 -0.61 8.30
C ILE A 229 35.20 -1.14 7.53
N GLY A 230 35.34 -2.20 6.73
CA GLY A 230 34.21 -2.81 6.02
C GLY A 230 33.04 -3.15 6.95
N SER A 231 33.31 -3.78 8.09
CA SER A 231 32.28 -4.05 9.12
C SER A 231 31.65 -2.78 9.71
N LYS A 232 32.44 -1.70 9.86
CA LYS A 232 31.93 -0.42 10.38
C LYS A 232 31.08 0.30 9.35
N LYS A 233 31.40 0.20 8.06
CA LYS A 233 30.56 0.70 6.96
C LYS A 233 29.22 -0.02 6.90
N VAL A 234 29.21 -1.34 7.00
CA VAL A 234 27.95 -2.12 7.06
C VAL A 234 27.08 -1.65 8.24
N ILE A 235 27.63 -1.56 9.45
CA ILE A 235 26.86 -1.08 10.62
C ILE A 235 26.35 0.35 10.41
N SER A 236 27.19 1.23 9.86
CA SER A 236 26.83 2.63 9.60
C SER A 236 25.70 2.76 8.58
N ALA A 237 25.77 1.95 7.51
CA ALA A 237 24.74 1.88 6.48
C ALA A 237 23.43 1.34 7.03
N MET A 238 23.46 0.30 7.87
CA MET A 238 22.25 -0.25 8.50
C MET A 238 21.57 0.75 9.44
N ILE A 239 22.35 1.46 10.28
CA ILE A 239 21.81 2.52 11.14
C ILE A 239 21.21 3.65 10.30
N THR A 240 21.91 4.06 9.24
CA THR A 240 21.45 5.13 8.35
C THR A 240 20.16 4.74 7.63
N ALA A 241 20.11 3.54 7.06
CA ALA A 241 18.96 3.03 6.34
C ALA A 241 17.73 2.93 7.24
N PHE A 242 17.89 2.34 8.42
CA PHE A 242 16.82 2.25 9.42
C PHE A 242 16.31 3.65 9.83
N GLY A 243 17.23 4.60 10.08
CA GLY A 243 16.86 5.97 10.41
C GLY A 243 16.07 6.66 9.30
N ILE A 244 16.51 6.52 8.05
CA ILE A 244 15.84 7.13 6.89
C ILE A 244 14.47 6.52 6.66
N SER A 245 14.36 5.18 6.62
CA SER A 245 13.07 4.52 6.41
C SER A 245 12.08 4.86 7.54
N THR A 246 12.57 5.01 8.78
CA THR A 246 11.74 5.45 9.91
C THR A 246 11.26 6.88 9.73
N LEU A 247 12.12 7.81 9.32
CA LEU A 247 11.74 9.20 9.06
C LEU A 247 10.76 9.32 7.89
N GLU A 248 10.96 8.54 6.83
CA GLU A 248 10.04 8.47 5.69
C GLU A 248 8.68 7.92 6.10
N LEU A 249 8.63 6.86 6.92
CA LEU A 249 7.39 6.31 7.48
C LEU A 249 6.67 7.32 8.37
N ILE A 250 7.41 8.03 9.24
CA ILE A 250 6.83 9.11 10.06
C ILE A 250 6.25 10.19 9.16
N GLY A 251 6.98 10.62 8.13
CA GLY A 251 6.50 11.61 7.16
C GLY A 251 5.22 11.16 6.44
N LEU A 252 5.19 9.91 5.96
CA LEU A 252 4.03 9.30 5.34
C LEU A 252 2.80 9.35 6.27
N PHE A 253 2.92 8.83 7.49
CA PHE A 253 1.79 8.76 8.40
C PHE A 253 1.34 10.14 8.89
N LEU A 254 2.26 11.09 9.09
CA LEU A 254 1.88 12.48 9.40
C LEU A 254 1.03 13.10 8.30
N MET A 255 1.35 12.82 7.03
CA MET A 255 0.56 13.30 5.90
C MET A 255 -0.73 12.50 5.69
N TYR A 256 -0.80 11.25 6.16
CA TYR A 256 -1.95 10.37 6.01
C TYR A 256 -3.00 10.49 7.12
N ILE A 257 -2.64 11.06 8.29
CA ILE A 257 -3.57 11.30 9.41
C ILE A 257 -4.85 12.04 8.98
N PRO A 258 -4.78 13.15 8.19
CA PRO A 258 -5.97 13.90 7.77
C PRO A 258 -6.98 13.12 6.93
N ASN A 259 -6.60 11.96 6.39
CA ASN A 259 -7.49 11.11 5.60
C ASN A 259 -8.46 10.32 6.49
N ASP A 260 -8.30 10.38 7.82
CA ASP A 260 -9.13 9.76 8.85
C ASP A 260 -9.35 8.25 8.70
N THR A 261 -8.61 7.55 7.83
CA THR A 261 -8.73 6.09 7.63
C THR A 261 -8.32 5.29 8.86
N LEU A 262 -7.50 5.86 9.74
CA LEU A 262 -7.04 5.21 10.96
C LEU A 262 -8.16 4.99 11.98
N GLN A 263 -9.32 5.66 11.86
CA GLN A 263 -10.49 5.39 12.70
C GLN A 263 -10.98 3.93 12.58
N PHE A 264 -10.70 3.27 11.45
CA PHE A 264 -11.04 1.87 11.21
C PHE A 264 -10.02 0.88 11.80
N TRP A 265 -9.11 1.32 12.68
CA TRP A 265 -8.01 0.51 13.26
C TRP A 265 -8.41 -0.88 13.75
N ASN A 266 -9.57 -0.98 14.39
CA ASN A 266 -10.09 -2.23 14.99
C ASN A 266 -11.02 -3.01 14.05
N CYS A 267 -11.33 -2.51 12.87
CA CYS A 267 -12.16 -3.20 11.89
C CYS A 267 -11.36 -4.35 11.24
N SER A 268 -12.05 -5.44 10.89
CA SER A 268 -11.44 -6.59 10.22
C SER A 268 -11.17 -6.28 8.76
N ILE A 269 -10.01 -6.72 8.25
CA ILE A 269 -9.72 -6.67 6.80
C ILE A 269 -10.54 -7.68 5.99
N ASN A 270 -11.20 -8.65 6.65
CA ASN A 270 -12.06 -9.67 6.04
C ASN A 270 -13.54 -9.27 5.98
N SER A 271 -13.85 -7.98 6.10
CA SER A 271 -15.21 -7.43 5.90
C SER A 271 -15.84 -7.93 4.59
N ARG A 272 -17.18 -8.10 4.58
CA ARG A 272 -17.96 -8.32 3.34
C ARG A 272 -17.94 -7.14 2.39
N PHE A 273 -17.69 -5.94 2.91
CA PHE A 273 -17.62 -4.71 2.14
C PHE A 273 -16.21 -4.46 1.56
N ASN A 274 -15.28 -5.39 1.78
CA ASN A 274 -13.96 -5.41 1.18
C ASN A 274 -13.87 -6.53 0.12
N TYR A 275 -13.35 -6.20 -1.06
CA TYR A 275 -13.11 -7.18 -2.14
C TYR A 275 -11.95 -8.13 -1.82
N MET A 276 -10.97 -7.65 -1.04
CA MET A 276 -9.83 -8.47 -0.65
C MET A 276 -10.22 -9.38 0.52
N VAL A 277 -9.98 -10.68 0.36
CA VAL A 277 -10.10 -11.68 1.43
C VAL A 277 -8.72 -12.17 1.83
N SER A 278 -8.46 -12.22 3.13
CA SER A 278 -7.18 -12.58 3.75
C SER A 278 -7.17 -13.99 4.32
N TRP A 279 -6.01 -14.66 4.21
CA TRP A 279 -5.71 -15.90 4.94
C TRP A 279 -5.61 -15.75 6.45
N PHE A 280 -5.50 -14.50 6.94
CA PHE A 280 -5.26 -14.16 8.33
C PHE A 280 -6.39 -13.28 8.87
N ASP A 281 -6.78 -13.52 10.13
CA ASP A 281 -7.75 -12.71 10.87
C ASP A 281 -7.05 -11.50 11.48
N LEU A 282 -6.86 -10.48 10.65
CA LEU A 282 -6.19 -9.24 11.03
C LEU A 282 -7.20 -8.09 11.13
N THR A 283 -7.02 -7.24 12.13
CA THR A 283 -7.60 -5.90 12.08
C THR A 283 -6.83 -5.03 11.07
N PHE A 284 -7.43 -3.93 10.63
CA PHE A 284 -6.79 -2.96 9.76
C PHE A 284 -5.50 -2.42 10.38
N GLY A 285 -5.51 -2.09 11.68
CA GLY A 285 -4.32 -1.69 12.42
C GLY A 285 -3.22 -2.75 12.47
N GLN A 286 -3.58 -4.02 12.66
CA GLN A 286 -2.61 -5.13 12.61
C GLN A 286 -2.01 -5.30 11.22
N TYR A 287 -2.82 -5.12 10.17
CA TYR A 287 -2.34 -5.12 8.79
C TYR A 287 -1.37 -3.95 8.52
N ILE A 288 -1.68 -2.74 9.00
CA ILE A 288 -0.76 -1.58 8.96
C ILE A 288 0.59 -1.95 9.62
N MET A 289 0.56 -2.47 10.84
CA MET A 289 1.80 -2.86 11.56
C MET A 289 2.59 -3.95 10.82
N LEU A 290 1.91 -4.91 10.20
CA LEU A 290 2.54 -5.95 9.39
C LEU A 290 3.23 -5.35 8.15
N THR A 291 2.58 -4.42 7.44
CA THR A 291 3.21 -3.76 6.30
C THR A 291 4.39 -2.87 6.70
N ILE A 292 4.36 -2.20 7.85
CA ILE A 292 5.51 -1.49 8.43
C ILE A 292 6.69 -2.44 8.69
N LEU A 293 6.43 -3.61 9.29
CA LEU A 293 7.46 -4.63 9.50
C LEU A 293 8.09 -5.06 8.18
N VAL A 294 7.28 -5.26 7.14
CA VAL A 294 7.76 -5.60 5.79
C VAL A 294 8.60 -4.49 5.18
N ILE A 295 8.25 -3.22 5.37
CA ILE A 295 9.09 -2.08 4.93
C ILE A 295 10.47 -2.12 5.60
N TYR A 296 10.57 -2.49 6.87
CA TYR A 296 11.88 -2.68 7.52
C TYR A 296 12.65 -3.89 6.98
N ILE A 297 11.97 -4.98 6.60
CA ILE A 297 12.61 -6.10 5.90
C ILE A 297 13.16 -5.63 4.54
N ILE A 298 12.38 -4.89 3.76
CA ILE A 298 12.80 -4.32 2.48
C ILE A 298 13.99 -3.37 2.67
N THR A 299 13.95 -2.54 3.70
CA THR A 299 15.06 -1.64 4.09
C THR A 299 16.35 -2.42 4.29
N PHE A 300 16.30 -3.53 5.02
CA PHE A 300 17.46 -4.40 5.23
C PHE A 300 17.95 -5.03 3.92
N VAL A 301 17.03 -5.53 3.08
CA VAL A 301 17.35 -6.17 1.79
C VAL A 301 18.02 -5.19 0.83
N VAL A 302 17.41 -4.03 0.60
CA VAL A 302 17.92 -2.99 -0.30
C VAL A 302 19.28 -2.49 0.16
N THR A 303 19.45 -2.27 1.48
CA THR A 303 20.74 -1.87 2.05
C THR A 303 21.81 -2.92 1.81
N SER A 304 21.50 -4.21 2.02
CA SER A 304 22.43 -5.32 1.82
C SER A 304 22.86 -5.46 0.36
N VAL A 305 21.91 -5.39 -0.57
CA VAL A 305 22.17 -5.41 -2.02
C VAL A 305 23.03 -4.20 -2.42
N SER A 306 22.66 -3.00 -1.98
CA SER A 306 23.39 -1.76 -2.29
C SER A 306 24.83 -1.82 -1.79
N LEU A 307 25.06 -2.30 -0.57
CA LEU A 307 26.39 -2.50 -0.02
C LEU A 307 27.19 -3.53 -0.83
N PHE A 308 26.58 -4.65 -1.17
CA PHE A 308 27.21 -5.72 -1.94
C PHE A 308 27.65 -5.21 -3.32
N VAL A 309 26.73 -4.62 -4.09
CA VAL A 309 27.04 -4.08 -5.42
C VAL A 309 28.11 -2.99 -5.33
N SER A 310 27.99 -2.06 -4.37
CA SER A 310 28.97 -0.99 -4.11
C SER A 310 30.38 -1.53 -3.88
N SER A 311 30.52 -2.69 -3.23
CA SER A 311 31.82 -3.31 -2.95
C SER A 311 32.47 -4.00 -4.18
N LYS A 312 31.68 -4.27 -5.22
CA LYS A 312 32.09 -5.06 -6.39
C LYS A 312 32.38 -4.21 -7.63
N VAL A 313 31.64 -3.12 -7.80
CA VAL A 313 31.75 -2.25 -8.98
C VAL A 313 32.84 -1.19 -8.81
N LYS A 314 33.44 -0.76 -9.93
CA LYS A 314 34.52 0.25 -9.95
C LYS A 314 34.06 1.63 -10.46
N SER A 315 32.83 1.76 -10.93
CA SER A 315 32.28 3.02 -11.46
C SER A 315 30.80 3.21 -11.11
N TYR A 316 30.33 4.47 -11.10
CA TYR A 316 28.92 4.78 -10.88
C TYR A 316 28.02 4.27 -12.00
N VAL A 317 28.52 4.21 -13.24
CA VAL A 317 27.77 3.66 -14.38
C VAL A 317 27.52 2.16 -14.17
N ALA A 318 28.54 1.40 -13.76
CA ALA A 318 28.38 -0.02 -13.45
C ALA A 318 27.50 -0.26 -12.22
N LEU A 319 27.60 0.61 -11.20
CA LEU A 319 26.72 0.58 -10.02
C LEU A 319 25.25 0.68 -10.44
N ILE A 320 24.91 1.71 -11.21
CA ILE A 320 23.54 1.93 -11.70
C ILE A 320 23.10 0.75 -12.59
N GLY A 321 23.93 0.34 -13.55
CA GLY A 321 23.60 -0.72 -14.50
C GLY A 321 23.32 -2.08 -13.86
N VAL A 322 23.96 -2.40 -12.72
CA VAL A 322 23.68 -3.63 -11.97
C VAL A 322 22.53 -3.46 -10.98
N GLN A 323 22.48 -2.31 -10.30
CA GLN A 323 21.54 -2.12 -9.19
C GLN A 323 20.11 -1.87 -9.65
N VAL A 324 19.91 -1.11 -10.74
CA VAL A 324 18.57 -0.78 -11.24
C VAL A 324 17.77 -2.04 -11.61
N PRO A 325 18.29 -3.02 -12.38
CA PRO A 325 17.54 -4.24 -12.67
C PRO A 325 17.17 -5.05 -11.43
N ILE A 326 18.09 -5.16 -10.46
CA ILE A 326 17.84 -5.91 -9.22
C ILE A 326 16.73 -5.26 -8.39
N LEU A 327 16.79 -3.94 -8.23
CA LEU A 327 15.79 -3.20 -7.46
C LEU A 327 14.46 -3.08 -8.22
N GLY A 328 14.49 -3.01 -9.55
CA GLY A 328 13.30 -3.09 -10.38
C GLY A 328 12.57 -4.43 -10.21
N ALA A 329 13.30 -5.55 -10.21
CA ALA A 329 12.73 -6.87 -9.93
C ALA A 329 12.14 -6.95 -8.51
N LEU A 330 12.77 -6.32 -7.51
CA LEU A 330 12.22 -6.22 -6.17
C LEU A 330 10.91 -5.41 -6.15
N ILE A 331 10.86 -4.26 -6.83
CA ILE A 331 9.65 -3.43 -6.93
C ILE A 331 8.52 -4.23 -7.62
N MET A 332 8.81 -4.91 -8.71
CA MET A 332 7.84 -5.79 -9.39
C MET A 332 7.32 -6.89 -8.46
N PHE A 333 8.19 -7.50 -7.65
CA PHE A 333 7.77 -8.47 -6.65
C PHE A 333 6.83 -7.83 -5.62
N LEU A 334 7.15 -6.65 -5.10
CA LEU A 334 6.34 -5.98 -4.08
C LEU A 334 4.93 -5.66 -4.56
N ASP A 335 4.79 -5.28 -5.83
CA ASP A 335 3.52 -4.95 -6.48
C ASP A 335 2.71 -6.20 -6.84
N ASN A 336 3.36 -7.25 -7.36
CA ASN A 336 2.64 -8.42 -7.92
C ASN A 336 2.42 -9.55 -6.91
N ILE A 337 3.22 -9.67 -5.86
CA ILE A 337 3.16 -10.81 -4.91
C ILE A 337 3.36 -10.38 -3.46
N GLY A 338 4.21 -9.38 -3.24
CA GLY A 338 4.67 -8.92 -1.93
C GLY A 338 3.63 -8.07 -1.21
N LEU A 339 3.92 -6.79 -0.96
CA LEU A 339 3.10 -5.93 -0.10
C LEU A 339 1.62 -5.90 -0.52
N ASN A 340 1.37 -5.72 -1.82
CA ASN A 340 0.02 -5.57 -2.37
C ASN A 340 -0.87 -6.81 -2.18
N HIS A 341 -0.25 -7.99 -2.09
CA HIS A 341 -0.92 -9.29 -2.10
C HIS A 341 -0.44 -10.26 -1.01
N MET A 342 0.21 -9.73 0.03
CA MET A 342 0.91 -10.57 1.03
C MET A 342 -0.03 -11.52 1.76
N THR A 343 -1.26 -11.09 2.04
CA THR A 343 -2.21 -11.79 2.88
C THR A 343 -3.39 -12.37 2.11
N THR A 344 -3.54 -12.05 0.82
CA THR A 344 -4.73 -12.43 0.04
C THR A 344 -4.84 -13.92 -0.19
N ILE A 345 -6.08 -14.42 -0.16
CA ILE A 345 -6.40 -15.80 -0.50
C ILE A 345 -6.05 -16.16 -1.94
N ASN A 346 -5.94 -15.17 -2.84
CA ASN A 346 -5.62 -15.38 -4.26
C ASN A 346 -4.26 -16.05 -4.47
N TYR A 347 -3.30 -15.80 -3.57
CA TYR A 347 -1.99 -16.43 -3.57
C TYR A 347 -1.90 -17.50 -2.48
N PRO A 348 -1.05 -18.53 -2.64
CA PRO A 348 -0.84 -19.52 -1.58
C PRO A 348 -0.36 -18.88 -0.28
N LYS A 349 -1.01 -19.26 0.84
CA LYS A 349 -0.92 -18.65 2.17
C LYS A 349 0.49 -18.24 2.64
N TYR A 350 1.50 -19.06 2.36
CA TYR A 350 2.85 -18.85 2.87
C TYR A 350 3.85 -18.35 1.82
N ILE A 351 3.49 -18.25 0.54
CA ILE A 351 4.45 -17.88 -0.52
C ILE A 351 5.06 -16.49 -0.28
N PRO A 352 4.27 -15.41 -0.07
CA PRO A 352 4.86 -14.09 0.17
C PRO A 352 5.77 -14.06 1.40
N LEU A 353 5.37 -14.73 2.49
CA LEU A 353 6.14 -14.83 3.73
C LEU A 353 7.47 -15.58 3.53
N ILE A 354 7.43 -16.72 2.83
CA ILE A 354 8.63 -17.51 2.50
C ILE A 354 9.57 -16.67 1.62
N ALA A 355 9.05 -15.92 0.65
CA ALA A 355 9.86 -15.05 -0.20
C ALA A 355 10.62 -13.99 0.62
N TYR A 356 9.97 -13.33 1.59
CA TYR A 356 10.65 -12.39 2.49
C TYR A 356 11.73 -13.06 3.34
N VAL A 357 11.48 -14.27 3.86
CA VAL A 357 12.50 -15.03 4.59
C VAL A 357 13.70 -15.36 3.70
N VAL A 358 13.46 -15.78 2.45
CA VAL A 358 14.51 -16.04 1.46
C VAL A 358 15.32 -14.77 1.19
N PHE A 359 14.68 -13.61 1.02
CA PHE A 359 15.39 -12.35 0.84
C PHE A 359 16.26 -11.96 2.04
N ILE A 360 15.80 -12.20 3.27
CA ILE A 360 16.60 -11.98 4.48
C ILE A 360 17.85 -12.89 4.46
N ILE A 361 17.67 -14.19 4.17
CA ILE A 361 18.77 -15.15 4.12
C ILE A 361 19.80 -14.74 3.05
N ILE A 362 19.35 -14.42 1.83
CA ILE A 362 20.21 -13.96 0.75
C ILE A 362 20.96 -12.70 1.18
N SER A 363 20.28 -11.74 1.80
CA SER A 363 20.88 -10.49 2.28
C SER A 363 21.98 -10.72 3.32
N ILE A 364 21.77 -11.64 4.26
CA ILE A 364 22.78 -12.05 5.24
C ILE A 364 23.99 -12.68 4.53
N LEU A 365 23.76 -13.58 3.56
CA LEU A 365 24.83 -14.20 2.78
C LEU A 365 25.63 -13.17 1.98
N LEU A 366 24.98 -12.16 1.39
CA LEU A 366 25.63 -11.05 0.69
C LEU A 366 26.54 -10.25 1.63
N ILE A 367 26.07 -9.92 2.83
CA ILE A 367 26.88 -9.22 3.85
C ILE A 367 28.08 -10.06 4.28
N ILE A 368 27.88 -11.35 4.56
CA ILE A 368 28.97 -12.26 4.96
C ILE A 368 30.01 -12.35 3.84
N ASN A 369 29.58 -12.49 2.59
CA ASN A 369 30.45 -12.53 1.43
C ASN A 369 31.24 -11.22 1.28
N LEU A 370 30.56 -10.08 1.39
CA LEU A 370 31.19 -8.75 1.37
C LEU A 370 32.28 -8.65 2.44
N LEU A 371 31.96 -8.96 3.70
CA LEU A 371 32.90 -8.82 4.81
C LEU A 371 34.10 -9.76 4.69
N LYS A 372 33.89 -10.99 4.21
CA LYS A 372 34.97 -11.95 3.95
C LYS A 372 35.92 -11.42 2.87
N ASN A 373 35.37 -10.86 1.78
CA ASN A 373 36.17 -10.30 0.71
C ASN A 373 36.94 -9.06 1.16
N GLU A 374 36.31 -8.14 1.89
CA GLU A 374 36.96 -6.92 2.41
C GLU A 374 38.11 -7.24 3.38
N LYS A 375 37.99 -8.32 4.16
CA LYS A 375 39.07 -8.74 5.07
C LYS A 375 40.28 -9.31 4.33
N ASN A 376 40.02 -10.06 3.26
CA ASN A 376 41.01 -10.84 2.52
C ASN A 376 41.55 -10.13 1.27
N ARG A 377 41.01 -8.96 0.89
CA ARG A 377 41.52 -8.14 -0.21
C ARG A 377 42.97 -7.72 0.06
N ASP A 378 43.79 -7.84 -0.98
CA ASP A 378 45.18 -7.42 -0.97
C ASP A 378 45.33 -6.08 -1.71
N VAL A 379 46.38 -5.32 -1.41
CA VAL A 379 46.62 -3.98 -1.96
C VAL A 379 46.88 -4.02 -3.47
N LEU A 380 47.32 -5.18 -3.99
CA LEU A 380 47.74 -5.37 -5.38
C LEU A 380 46.66 -5.95 -6.31
N ASN A 381 45.46 -6.29 -5.81
CA ASN A 381 44.38 -6.97 -6.57
C ASN A 381 43.10 -6.14 -6.74
#